data_AF-A0A4Q9VAF0-F1
#
_entry.id   AF-A0A4Q9VAF0-F1
#
_cell.length_a   1.000
_cell.length_b   1.000
_cell.length_c   1.000
_cell.angle_alpha   90.00
_cell.angle_beta   90.00
_cell.angle_gamma   90.00
#
_symmetry.space_group_name_H-M   'P 1'
#
loop_
_entity.id
_entity.type
_entity.pdbx_description
1 polymer ?
#
loop_
_entity_poly.entity_id
_entity_poly.type
_entity_poly.pdbx_seq_one_letter_code
_entity_poly.pdbx_strand_id
1 'polypeptide(L)' 'MRKLEITLTEEQFKHIIAERNYGNRINLEEETFGGFELCLRVASPDVFPATLEMKMMNTIDLGEVEWKFLKI' A
#
# COMPACT_ATOMS: atom_id res chain seq x y z
N MET A 1 -11.50 -1.32 -20.24
CA MET A 1 -10.62 -0.68 -19.23
C MET A 1 -9.58 -1.69 -18.78
N ARG A 2 -8.36 -1.28 -18.43
CA ARG A 2 -7.31 -2.19 -17.89
C ARG A 2 -7.38 -2.18 -16.37
N LYS A 3 -7.25 -3.34 -15.71
CA LYS A 3 -7.22 -3.48 -14.24
C LYS A 3 -5.80 -3.78 -13.77
N LEU A 4 -5.43 -3.28 -12.59
CA LEU A 4 -4.19 -3.60 -11.90
C LEU A 4 -4.54 -4.40 -10.65
N GLU A 5 -4.02 -5.61 -10.52
CA GLU A 5 -4.14 -6.42 -9.31
C GLU A 5 -2.80 -6.49 -8.60
N ILE A 6 -2.81 -6.34 -7.28
CA ILE A 6 -1.67 -6.48 -6.39
C ILE A 6 -2.04 -7.58 -5.39
N THR A 7 -1.20 -8.60 -5.29
CA THR A 7 -1.39 -9.70 -4.33
C THR A 7 -0.59 -9.39 -3.08
N LEU A 8 -1.26 -9.39 -1.93
CA LEU A 8 -0.64 -9.16 -0.63
C LEU A 8 -0.56 -10.48 0.13
N THR A 9 0.53 -10.65 0.87
CA THR A 9 0.60 -11.66 1.94
C THR A 9 -0.33 -11.27 3.10
N GLU A 10 -0.68 -12.25 3.93
CA GLU A 10 -1.52 -11.99 5.11
C GLU A 10 -0.84 -11.01 6.09
N GLU A 11 0.49 -11.06 6.21
CA GLU A 11 1.27 -10.15 7.05
C GLU A 11 1.22 -8.71 6.52
N GLN A 12 1.44 -8.52 5.22
CA GLN A 12 1.33 -7.21 4.57
C GLN A 12 -0.08 -6.63 4.73
N PHE A 13 -1.11 -7.45 4.54
CA PHE A 13 -2.49 -7.03 4.73
C PHE A 13 -2.77 -6.60 6.18
N LYS A 14 -2.34 -7.40 7.17
CA LYS A 14 -2.48 -7.05 8.59
C LYS A 14 -1.77 -5.74 8.93
N HIS A 15 -0.58 -5.52 8.37
CA HIS A 15 0.19 -4.30 8.58
C HIS A 15 -0.57 -3.08 8.05
N ILE A 16 -1.09 -3.13 6.81
CA ILE A 16 -1.90 -2.04 6.23
C ILE A 16 -3.12 -1.73 7.11
N ILE A 17 -3.84 -2.75 7.58
CA ILE A 17 -5.03 -2.57 8.40
C ILE A 17 -4.69 -1.96 9.76
N ALA A 18 -3.60 -2.41 10.39
CA ALA A 18 -3.14 -1.85 11.66
C ALA A 18 -2.77 -0.37 11.52
N GLU A 19 -2.02 -0.02 10.47
CA GLU A 19 -1.57 1.33 10.18
C GLU A 19 -2.74 2.27 9.84
N ARG A 20 -3.68 1.81 9.01
CA ARG A 20 -4.91 2.57 8.73
C ARG A 20 -5.71 2.85 10.01
N ASN A 21 -5.86 1.85 10.88
CA ASN A 21 -6.61 2.00 12.12
C ASN A 21 -5.89 2.94 13.09
N TYR A 22 -4.56 2.87 13.16
CA TYR A 22 -3.76 3.78 13.96
C TYR A 22 -3.86 5.22 13.46
N GLY A 23 -3.64 5.43 12.16
CA GLY A 23 -3.77 6.74 11.51
C GLY A 23 -5.16 7.36 11.72
N ASN A 24 -6.23 6.57 11.57
CA ASN A 24 -7.59 7.04 11.84
C ASN A 24 -7.81 7.48 13.29
N ARG A 25 -7.18 6.81 14.27
CA ARG A 25 -7.30 7.18 15.70
C ARG A 25 -6.57 8.48 15.99
N ILE A 26 -5.33 8.61 15.51
CA ILE A 26 -4.53 9.84 15.64
C ILE A 26 -5.25 11.02 14.97
N ASN A 27 -5.71 10.83 13.74
CA ASN A 27 -6.44 11.84 12.98
C ASN A 27 -7.73 12.32 13.68
N LEU A 28 -8.45 11.39 14.32
CA LEU A 28 -9.66 11.72 15.09
C LEU A 28 -9.32 12.50 16.37
N GLU A 29 -8.24 12.13 17.06
CA GLU A 29 -7.77 12.79 18.28
C GLU A 29 -7.23 14.20 18.01
N GLU A 30 -6.51 14.36 16.89
CA GLU A 30 -5.86 15.61 16.48
C GLU A 30 -6.74 16.50 15.57
N GLU A 31 -8.02 16.12 15.35
CA GLU A 31 -8.95 16.77 14.40
C GLU A 31 -8.37 16.97 12.98
N THR A 32 -7.42 16.13 12.57
CA THR A 32 -6.71 16.23 11.30
C THR A 32 -7.25 15.23 10.29
N PHE A 33 -7.69 15.71 9.12
CA PHE A 33 -8.09 14.81 8.02
C PHE A 33 -6.86 14.33 7.24
N GLY A 34 -6.21 13.28 7.74
CA GLY A 34 -5.12 12.60 7.04
C GLY A 34 -5.60 11.42 6.19
N GLY A 35 -5.22 11.39 4.92
CA GLY A 35 -5.38 10.22 4.05
C GLY A 35 -4.18 9.26 4.13
N PHE A 36 -4.29 8.12 3.45
CA PHE A 36 -3.13 7.28 3.15
C PHE A 36 -3.03 7.07 1.63
N GLU A 37 -1.81 6.91 1.14
CA GLU A 37 -1.51 6.61 -0.26
C GLU A 37 -0.79 5.25 -0.32
N LEU A 38 -1.24 4.37 -1.21
CA LEU A 38 -0.53 3.13 -1.55
C LEU A 38 0.26 3.36 -2.85
N CYS A 39 1.58 3.24 -2.77
CA CYS A 39 2.52 3.44 -3.87
C CYS A 39 3.11 2.11 -4.31
N LEU A 40 2.72 1.63 -5.49
CA LEU A 40 3.41 0.51 -6.14
C LEU A 40 4.62 1.03 -6.90
N ARG A 41 5.82 0.70 -6.45
CA ARG A 41 7.07 1.00 -7.17
C ARG A 41 7.43 -0.17 -8.06
N VAL A 42 7.38 0.07 -9.37
CA VAL A 42 7.81 -0.89 -10.40
C VAL A 42 9.08 -0.35 -11.03
N ALA A 43 10.20 -1.04 -10.84
CA ALA A 43 11.45 -0.68 -11.51
C ALA A 43 11.45 -1.15 -12.98
N SER A 44 11.20 -2.45 -13.20
CA SER A 44 10.99 -3.05 -14.53
C SER A 44 10.12 -4.30 -14.39
N PRO A 45 8.98 -4.42 -15.09
CA PRO A 45 8.02 -5.51 -14.90
C PRO A 45 8.60 -6.92 -15.03
N ASP A 46 9.67 -7.08 -15.81
CA ASP A 46 10.21 -8.38 -16.20
C ASP A 46 11.50 -8.77 -15.46
N VAL A 47 12.05 -7.87 -14.62
CA VAL A 47 13.42 -8.02 -14.08
C VAL A 47 13.50 -7.80 -12.56
N PHE A 48 12.67 -6.92 -12.01
CA PHE A 48 12.74 -6.59 -10.58
C PHE A 48 11.38 -6.73 -9.91
N PRO A 49 11.33 -7.31 -8.70
CA PRO A 49 10.10 -7.36 -7.92
C PRO A 49 9.60 -5.93 -7.65
N ALA A 50 8.29 -5.74 -7.71
CA ALA A 50 7.71 -4.47 -7.33
C ALA A 50 7.61 -4.37 -5.82
N THR A 51 7.84 -3.19 -5.27
CA THR A 51 7.66 -2.93 -3.84
C THR A 51 6.42 -2.09 -3.61
N LEU A 52 5.74 -2.34 -2.50
CA LEU A 52 4.58 -1.56 -2.09
C LEU A 52 4.95 -0.69 -0.89
N GLU A 53 4.67 0.60 -0.99
CA GLU A 53 4.83 1.54 0.11
C GLU A 53 3.48 2.11 0.52
N MET A 54 3.28 2.32 1.83
CA MET A 54 2.15 3.06 2.37
C MET A 54 2.65 4.39 2.93
N LYS A 55 2.12 5.49 2.41
CA LYS A 55 2.43 6.84 2.92
C LYS A 55 1.26 7.37 3.74
N MET A 56 1.56 7.75 4.96
CA MET A 56 0.72 8.56 5.84
C MET A 56 1.57 9.72 6.38
N MET A 57 1.56 9.95 7.69
CA MET A 57 2.50 10.87 8.35
C MET A 57 3.95 10.37 8.24
N ASN A 58 4.15 9.05 8.29
CA ASN A 58 5.40 8.37 7.98
C ASN A 58 5.22 7.47 6.76
N THR A 59 6.31 7.20 6.05
CA THR A 59 6.33 6.21 4.95
C THR A 59 6.71 4.85 5.51
N ILE A 60 5.92 3.83 5.16
CA ILE A 60 6.11 2.45 5.59
C ILE A 60 6.35 1.61 4.34
N ASP A 61 7.45 0.85 4.35
CA ASP A 61 7.72 -0.15 3.34
C ASP A 61 6.98 -1.45 3.68
N LEU A 62 6.11 -1.90 2.78
CA LEU A 62 5.38 -3.16 2.92
C LEU A 62 6.13 -4.31 2.21
N GLY A 63 7.24 -4.03 1.56
CA GLY A 63 8.11 -4.99 0.91
C GLY A 63 7.64 -5.37 -0.49
N GLU A 64 8.18 -6.49 -0.98
CA GLU A 64 7.92 -7.00 -2.33
C GLU A 64 6.51 -7.56 -2.47
N VAL A 65 5.88 -7.27 -3.61
CA VAL A 65 4.52 -7.71 -3.94
C VAL A 65 4.46 -8.22 -5.38
N GLU A 66 3.63 -9.23 -5.58
CA GLU A 66 3.24 -9.65 -6.93
C GLU A 66 2.16 -8.72 -7.48
N TRP A 67 2.27 -8.37 -8.77
CA TRP A 67 1.31 -7.50 -9.43
C TRP A 67 1.12 -7.87 -10.89
N LYS A 68 -0.05 -7.58 -11.46
CA LYS A 68 -0.35 -7.85 -12.87
C LYS A 68 -1.39 -6.91 -13.45
N PHE A 69 -1.26 -6.60 -14.73
CA PHE A 69 -2.34 -5.98 -15.50
C PHE A 69 -3.31 -7.04 -16.03
N LEU A 70 -4.60 -6.89 -15.71
CA LEU A 70 -5.67 -7.69 -16.29
C LEU A 70 -6.27 -6.98 -17.51
N LYS A 71 -6.42 -7.72 -18.61
CA LYS A 71 -7.34 -7.35 -19.71
C LYS A 71 -8.76 -7.71 -19.29
N ILE A 72 -9.66 -6.71 -19.35
CA ILE A 72 -11.11 -6.92 -19.32
C ILE A 72 -11.60 -6.88 -20.75
#